data_AF-A0A0L7LSS6-F1
#
_entry.id   AF-A0A0L7LSS6-F1
#
_cell.length_a   1.000
_cell.length_b   1.000
_cell.length_c   1.000
_cell.angle_alpha   90.00
_cell.angle_beta   90.00
_cell.angle_gamma   90.00
#
_symmetry.space_group_name_H-M   'P 1'
#
loop_
_entity.id
_entity.type
_entity.pdbx_description
1 polymer ?
#
loop_
_entity_poly.entity_id
_entity_poly.type
_entity_poly.pdbx_seq_one_letter_code
_entity_poly.pdbx_strand_id
1 'polypeptide(L)' 'MADSSPAFKESITLCARAVQLAECGKLQDALVCMNRGVDAAPERPAAYNDRAQLLRLMLRDEGKREQCS' A
#
# COMPACT_ATOMS: atom_id res chain seq x y z
N MET A 1 -22.99 8.46 6.04
CA MET A 1 -21.77 8.34 6.88
C MET A 1 -21.06 7.04 6.49
N ALA A 2 -20.22 7.06 5.44
CA ALA A 2 -19.55 5.86 4.90
C ALA A 2 -18.28 5.47 5.69
N ASP A 3 -17.76 6.39 6.50
CA ASP A 3 -16.47 6.28 7.21
C ASP A 3 -16.42 5.20 8.32
N SER A 4 -17.58 4.66 8.73
CA SER A 4 -17.66 3.70 9.84
C SER A 4 -17.88 2.24 9.43
N SER A 5 -17.93 1.95 8.12
CA SER A 5 -18.09 0.57 7.64
C SER A 5 -16.90 -0.30 8.06
N PRO A 6 -17.12 -1.56 8.48
CA PRO A 6 -16.03 -2.48 8.81
C PRO A 6 -15.02 -2.62 7.66
N ALA A 7 -15.49 -2.58 6.41
CA ALA A 7 -14.67 -2.56 5.21
C ALA A 7 -13.72 -1.34 5.13
N PHE A 8 -14.19 -0.16 5.55
CA PHE A 8 -13.39 1.06 5.57
C PHE A 8 -12.28 0.97 6.64
N LYS A 9 -12.62 0.45 7.82
CA LYS A 9 -11.65 0.19 8.90
C LYS A 9 -10.62 -0.88 8.51
N GLU A 10 -11.06 -1.92 7.82
CA GLU A 10 -10.17 -2.95 7.28
C GLU A 10 -9.20 -2.35 6.26
N SER A 11 -9.69 -1.52 5.33
CA SER A 11 -8.85 -0.79 4.38
C SER A 11 -7.77 0.06 5.09
N ILE A 12 -8.16 0.84 6.11
CA ILE A 12 -7.21 1.65 6.90
C ILE A 12 -6.14 0.76 7.56
N THR A 13 -6.56 -0.35 8.17
CA THR A 13 -5.65 -1.27 8.87
C THR A 13 -4.67 -1.92 7.91
N LEU A 14 -5.13 -2.32 6.72
CA LEU A 14 -4.30 -2.90 5.66
C LEU A 14 -3.31 -1.88 5.10
N CYS A 15 -3.74 -0.64 4.86
CA CYS A 15 -2.86 0.46 4.44
C CYS A 15 -1.78 0.74 5.49
N ALA A 16 -2.14 0.84 6.78
CA ALA A 16 -1.19 1.08 7.87
C ALA A 16 -0.16 -0.07 8.01
N ARG A 17 -0.59 -1.32 7.80
CA ARG A 17 0.31 -2.48 7.79
C ARG A 17 1.24 -2.45 6.58
N ALA A 18 0.74 -2.05 5.42
CA ALA A 18 1.55 -1.92 4.21
C ALA A 18 2.67 -0.89 4.38
N VAL A 19 2.40 0.25 5.02
CA VAL A 19 3.42 1.26 5.32
C VAL A 19 4.54 0.67 6.18
N GLN A 20 4.21 -0.01 7.28
CA GLN A 20 5.21 -0.66 8.15
C GLN A 20 6.05 -1.71 7.40
N LEU A 21 5.41 -2.49 6.52
CA LEU A 21 6.12 -3.47 5.68
C LEU A 21 7.08 -2.78 4.70
N ALA A 22 6.66 -1.66 4.12
CA ALA A 22 7.49 -0.89 3.19
C ALA A 22 8.71 -0.28 3.89
N GLU A 23 8.55 0.24 5.11
CA GLU A 23 9.65 0.72 5.95
C GLU A 23 10.62 -0.42 6.32
N CYS A 24 10.12 -1.65 6.46
CA CYS A 24 10.95 -2.85 6.65
C CYS A 24 11.64 -3.35 5.36
N GLY A 25 11.51 -2.65 4.23
CA GLY A 25 12.03 -3.08 2.92
C GLY A 25 11.24 -4.22 2.28
N LYS A 26 10.13 -4.67 2.88
CA LYS A 26 9.26 -5.73 2.35
C LYS A 26 8.22 -5.13 1.41
N LEU A 27 8.70 -4.50 0.34
CA LEU A 27 7.85 -3.75 -0.58
C LEU A 27 6.79 -4.61 -1.28
N GLN A 28 7.11 -5.88 -1.57
CA GLN A 28 6.15 -6.81 -2.18
C GLN A 28 5.00 -7.19 -1.23
N ASP A 29 5.29 -7.47 0.05
CA ASP A 29 4.25 -7.75 1.05
C ASP A 29 3.39 -6.52 1.32
N ALA A 30 4.01 -5.34 1.32
CA ALA A 30 3.30 -4.06 1.40
C ALA A 30 2.31 -3.90 0.24
N LEU A 31 2.69 -4.28 -0.98
CA LEU A 31 1.85 -4.15 -2.17
C LEU A 31 0.62 -5.07 -2.08
N VAL A 32 0.80 -6.30 -1.59
CA VAL A 32 -0.30 -7.24 -1.32
C VAL A 32 -1.28 -6.63 -0.32
N CYS A 33 -0.79 -6.02 0.76
CA CYS A 33 -1.63 -5.37 1.75
C CYS A 33 -2.40 -4.16 1.16
N MET A 34 -1.74 -3.33 0.34
CA MET A 34 -2.40 -2.21 -0.34
C MET A 34 -3.49 -2.67 -1.29
N ASN A 35 -3.26 -3.73 -2.08
CA ASN A 35 -4.28 -4.29 -2.97
C ASN A 35 -5.51 -4.75 -2.19
N ARG A 36 -5.32 -5.51 -1.11
CA ARG A 36 -6.42 -5.93 -0.23
C ARG A 36 -7.16 -4.74 0.40
N GLY A 37 -6.45 -3.66 0.72
CA GLY A 37 -7.06 -2.45 1.28
C GLY A 37 -7.93 -1.72 0.25
N VAL A 38 -7.55 -1.74 -1.02
CA VAL A 38 -8.36 -1.24 -2.13
C VAL A 38 -9.56 -2.15 -2.38
N ASP A 39 -9.38 -3.47 -2.38
CA ASP A 39 -10.47 -4.43 -2.57
C ASP A 39 -11.51 -4.36 -1.44
N ALA A 40 -11.06 -4.12 -0.20
CA ALA A 40 -11.95 -3.95 0.94
C ALA A 40 -12.80 -2.67 0.83
N ALA A 41 -12.21 -1.56 0.38
CA ALA A 41 -12.93 -0.29 0.22
C ALA A 41 -12.57 0.38 -1.12
N PRO A 42 -13.16 -0.07 -2.23
CA PRO A 42 -12.87 0.49 -3.56
C PRO A 42 -13.38 1.92 -3.72
N GLU A 43 -14.32 2.35 -2.85
CA GLU A 43 -14.81 3.73 -2.76
C GLU A 43 -13.84 4.67 -2.04
N ARG A 44 -12.77 4.16 -1.41
CA ARG A 44 -11.81 4.95 -0.64
C ARG A 44 -10.66 5.43 -1.53
N PRO A 45 -10.66 6.70 -1.99
CA PRO A 45 -9.58 7.23 -2.84
C PRO A 45 -8.21 7.23 -2.14
N ALA A 46 -8.20 7.33 -0.80
CA ALA A 46 -6.97 7.28 -0.01
C ALA A 46 -6.18 5.97 -0.22
N ALA A 47 -6.86 4.81 -0.34
CA ALA A 47 -6.20 3.53 -0.55
C ALA A 47 -5.44 3.47 -1.89
N TYR A 48 -5.99 4.08 -2.94
CA TYR A 48 -5.30 4.19 -4.23
C TYR A 48 -4.09 5.13 -4.17
N ASN A 49 -4.19 6.23 -3.40
CA ASN A 49 -3.06 7.14 -3.21
C ASN A 49 -1.92 6.45 -2.46
N ASP A 50 -2.24 5.76 -1.36
CA ASP A 50 -1.27 4.99 -0.56
C ASP A 50 -0.57 3.92 -1.43
N ARG A 51 -1.34 3.20 -2.25
CA ARG A 51 -0.80 2.23 -3.22
C ARG A 51 0.12 2.90 -4.25
N ALA A 52 -0.27 4.05 -4.80
CA ALA A 52 0.54 4.77 -5.76
C ALA A 52 1.86 5.29 -5.15
N GLN A 53 1.83 5.72 -3.88
CA GLN A 53 3.04 6.09 -3.14
C GLN A 53 3.99 4.90 -2.99
N LEU A 54 3.45 3.74 -2.62
CA LEU A 54 4.24 2.51 -2.50
C LEU A 54 4.88 2.10 -3.84
N LEU A 55 4.13 2.16 -4.94
CA LEU A 55 4.67 1.84 -6.27
C LEU A 55 5.81 2.77 -6.68
N ARG A 56 5.73 4.07 -6.35
CA ARG A 56 6.84 5.01 -6.57
C ARG A 56 8.07 4.66 -5.75
N LEU A 57 7.88 4.17 -4.53
CA LEU A 57 8.98 3.70 -3.67
C LEU A 57 9.62 2.45 -4.25
N MET A 58 8.81 1.48 -4.73
CA MET A 58 9.28 0.27 -5.40
C MET A 58 10.11 0.57 -6.64
N LEU A 59 9.61 1.44 -7.53
CA LEU A 59 10.34 1.83 -8.73
C LEU A 59 11.70 2.47 -8.40
N ARG A 60 11.76 3.26 -7.31
CA ARG A 60 13.02 3.84 -6.84
C ARG A 60 13.99 2.82 -6.25
N ASP A 61 13.49 1.74 -5.65
CA ASP A 61 14.33 0.68 -5.09
C ASP A 61 14.82 -0.29 -6.17
N GLU A 62 13.98 -0.62 -7.15
CA GLU A 62 14.37 -1.38 -8.35
C GLU A 62 15.45 -0.67 -9.15
N GLY A 63 15.32 0.65 -9.37
CA GLY A 63 16.35 1.44 -10.05
C GLY A 63 17.70 1.47 -9.33
N LYS A 64 17.77 1.21 -8.01
CA LYS A 64 19.05 1.02 -7.31
C LYS A 64 19.67 -0.35 -7.56
N ARG A 65 18.86 -1.37 -7.81
CA ARG A 65 19.34 -2.74 -8.10
C ARG A 65 19.93 -2.84 -9.51
N GLU A 66 19.43 -2.04 -10.44
CA GLU A 66 19.91 -2.02 -11.84
C GLU A 66 21.18 -1.14 -12.04
N GLN A 67 21.63 -0.40 -11.03
CA GLN A 67 22.85 0.43 -11.14
C GLN A 67 24.10 -0.20 -10.51
N CYS A 68 24.01 -1.42 -9.99
CA CYS A 68 25.16 -2.25 -9.61
C CYS A 68 25.32 -3.40 -10.61
N SER A 69 25.70 -3.10 -11.85
CA SER A 69 26.25 -4.06 -12.81
C SER A 69 27.43 -3.44 -13.54
#